data_AF-A0A0F5L8I5-F1
#
_entry.id   AF-A0A0F5L8I5-F1
#
_cell.length_a   1.000
_cell.length_b   1.000
_cell.length_c   1.000
_cell.angle_alpha   90.00
_cell.angle_beta   90.00
_cell.angle_gamma   90.00
#
_symmetry.space_group_name_H-M   'P 1'
#
loop_
_entity.id
_entity.type
_entity.pdbx_description
1 polymer ?
#
loop_
_entity_poly.entity_id
_entity_poly.type
_entity_poly.pdbx_seq_one_letter_code
_entity_poly.pdbx_strand_id
1 'polypeptide(L)'
;MKTTRFIVITLATVLVSPAFAACPAPLAGDTPEVLEANRERLICLQRELSEKADDYQVTVDLDNLDRRFDDLQLKQRFNSLQFTPPKVPDF
;
A
#
# COMPACT_ATOMS: atom_id res chain seq x y z
N MET A 1 -43.25 -11.98 26.51
CA MET A 1 -42.62 -10.67 26.22
C MET A 1 -41.21 -10.64 26.83
N LYS A 2 -40.23 -11.30 26.21
CA LYS A 2 -38.87 -11.43 26.77
C LYS A 2 -37.75 -11.44 25.72
N THR A 3 -38.07 -11.02 24.49
CA THR A 3 -37.15 -11.01 23.34
C THR A 3 -36.71 -9.59 22.95
N THR A 4 -37.44 -8.56 23.38
CA THR A 4 -37.16 -7.16 23.00
C THR A 4 -35.94 -6.54 23.70
N ARG A 5 -35.51 -7.10 24.84
CA ARG A 5 -34.36 -6.57 25.60
C ARG A 5 -33.00 -7.03 25.07
N PHE A 6 -32.94 -8.11 24.29
CA PHE A 6 -31.67 -8.63 23.77
C PHE A 6 -31.17 -7.88 22.53
N ILE A 7 -32.07 -7.23 21.78
CA ILE A 7 -31.74 -6.52 20.54
C ILE A 7 -31.09 -5.15 20.81
N VAL A 8 -31.35 -4.56 21.99
CA VAL A 8 -30.83 -3.22 22.34
C VAL A 8 -29.35 -3.26 22.74
N ILE A 9 -28.86 -4.39 23.24
CA ILE A 9 -27.48 -4.50 23.75
C ILE A 9 -26.46 -4.71 22.61
N THR A 10 -26.87 -5.29 21.48
CA THR A 10 -25.98 -5.52 20.33
C THR A 10 -25.79 -4.31 19.41
N LEU A 11 -26.56 -3.23 19.60
CA LEU A 11 -26.46 -2.02 18.76
C LEU A 11 -25.46 -0.98 19.31
N ALA A 12 -24.93 -1.18 20.51
CA ALA A 12 -24.02 -0.21 21.15
C ALA A 12 -22.54 -0.38 20.76
N THR A 13 -22.17 -1.44 20.03
CA THR A 13 -20.76 -1.76 19.71
C THR A 13 -20.33 -1.37 18.29
N VAL A 14 -21.15 -0.66 17.51
CA VAL A 14 -20.92 -0.43 16.06
C VAL A 14 -20.19 0.89 15.74
N LEU A 15 -19.78 1.71 16.71
CA LEU A 15 -19.25 3.06 16.41
C LEU A 15 -17.91 3.40 17.09
N VAL A 16 -16.99 2.44 17.15
CA VAL A 16 -15.56 2.76 17.33
C VAL A 16 -14.80 2.34 16.09
N SER A 17 -15.24 2.83 14.92
CA SER A 17 -14.36 2.94 13.78
C SER A 17 -13.37 4.04 14.15
N PRO A 18 -12.06 3.77 14.31
CA PRO A 18 -11.11 4.87 14.26
C PRO A 18 -11.35 5.51 12.90
N ALA A 19 -11.84 6.75 12.90
CA ALA A 19 -11.69 7.57 11.72
C ALA A 19 -10.22 7.42 11.32
N PHE A 20 -9.95 7.00 10.09
CA PHE A 20 -8.70 7.29 9.42
C PHE A 20 -8.65 8.82 9.35
N ALA A 21 -8.30 9.42 10.48
CA ALA A 21 -8.44 10.82 10.74
C ALA A 21 -7.31 11.45 9.97
N ALA A 22 -7.64 11.99 8.79
CA ALA A 22 -6.75 12.87 8.06
C ALA A 22 -6.04 13.77 9.08
N CYS A 23 -4.71 13.74 9.08
CA CYS A 23 -3.94 14.41 10.12
C CYS A 23 -4.40 15.86 10.33
N PRO A 24 -4.48 16.33 11.59
CA PRO A 24 -5.10 17.61 11.93
C PRO A 24 -4.49 18.76 11.12
N ALA A 25 -5.29 19.74 10.70
CA ALA A 25 -4.87 20.87 9.86
C ALA A 25 -3.73 21.69 10.51
N PRO A 26 -2.85 22.38 9.75
CA PRO A 26 -1.77 23.13 10.35
C PRO A 26 -2.33 24.36 11.06
N LEU A 27 -1.84 24.64 12.26
CA LEU A 27 -2.21 25.83 13.00
C LEU A 27 -1.14 26.90 12.83
N ALA A 28 -1.56 28.12 12.52
CA ALA A 28 -0.65 29.25 12.35
C ALA A 28 -0.41 29.95 13.68
N GLY A 29 0.86 30.28 13.96
CA GLY A 29 1.28 31.00 15.15
C GLY A 29 2.36 30.25 15.94
N ASP A 30 2.93 30.95 16.92
CA ASP A 30 4.11 30.48 17.68
C ASP A 30 3.81 30.32 19.18
N THR A 31 2.53 30.19 19.55
CA THR A 31 2.18 29.91 20.95
C THR A 31 2.53 28.46 21.28
N PRO A 32 2.87 28.14 22.54
CA PRO A 32 3.26 26.78 22.92
C PRO A 32 2.17 25.74 22.61
N GLU A 33 0.90 26.11 22.71
CA GLU A 33 -0.23 25.23 22.37
C GLU A 33 -0.30 24.95 20.86
N VAL A 34 -0.04 25.96 20.04
CA VAL A 34 0.00 25.81 18.58
C VAL A 34 1.19 24.94 18.17
N LEU A 35 2.33 25.09 18.84
CA LEU A 35 3.51 24.27 18.56
C LEU A 35 3.29 22.79 18.88
N GLU A 36 2.70 22.48 20.04
CA GLU A 36 2.38 21.10 20.41
C GLU A 36 1.34 20.48 19.47
N ALA A 37 0.29 21.21 19.10
CA ALA A 37 -0.69 20.72 18.12
C ALA A 37 -0.06 20.44 16.74
N ASN A 38 0.87 21.30 16.29
CA ASN A 38 1.63 21.06 15.07
C ASN A 38 2.62 19.89 15.20
N ARG A 39 3.19 19.65 16.39
CA ARG A 39 4.03 18.49 16.66
C ARG A 39 3.23 17.19 16.55
N GLU A 40 2.06 17.13 17.16
CA GLU A 40 1.15 15.97 17.07
C GLU A 40 0.74 15.69 15.61
N ARG A 41 0.48 16.76 14.84
CA ARG A 41 0.25 16.66 13.39
C ARG A 41 1.42 16.00 12.66
N LEU A 42 2.66 16.41 12.93
CA LEU A 42 3.84 15.84 12.25
C LEU A 42 4.01 14.36 12.57
N ILE A 43 3.74 13.94 13.81
CA ILE A 43 3.79 12.53 14.21
C ILE A 43 2.72 11.72 13.45
N CYS A 44 1.51 12.26 13.31
CA CYS A 44 0.46 11.64 12.51
C CYS A 44 0.90 11.49 11.04
N LEU A 45 1.39 12.57 10.42
CA LEU A 45 1.83 12.55 9.01
C LEU A 45 2.99 11.58 8.79
N GLN A 46 3.93 11.49 9.74
CA GLN A 46 5.02 10.54 9.69
C GLN A 46 4.51 9.09 9.67
N ARG A 47 3.50 8.79 10.50
CA ARG A 47 2.88 7.46 10.53
C ARG A 47 2.16 7.13 9.21
N GLU A 48 1.40 8.07 8.66
CA GLU A 48 0.75 7.88 7.35
C GLU A 48 1.78 7.65 6.24
N LEU A 49 2.90 8.37 6.27
CA LEU A 49 3.98 8.18 5.29
C LEU A 49 4.63 6.81 5.43
N SER A 50 4.89 6.32 6.64
CA SER A 50 5.44 4.97 6.84
C SER A 50 4.50 3.89 6.31
N GLU A 51 3.19 4.00 6.59
CA GLU A 51 2.21 3.02 6.13
C GLU A 51 2.09 3.00 4.60
N LYS A 52 2.13 4.17 3.95
CA LYS A 52 2.15 4.28 2.49
C LYS A 52 3.45 3.77 1.87
N ALA A 53 4.59 3.95 2.55
CA ALA A 53 5.87 3.47 2.07
C ALA A 53 5.93 1.94 2.04
N ASP A 54 5.37 1.28 3.06
CA ASP A 54 5.28 -0.18 3.11
C ASP A 54 4.42 -0.72 1.96
N ASP A 55 3.26 -0.10 1.68
CA ASP A 55 2.40 -0.48 0.54
C ASP A 55 3.08 -0.25 -0.82
N TYR A 56 3.79 0.87 -0.96
CA TYR A 56 4.57 1.17 -2.16
C TYR A 56 5.67 0.14 -2.41
N GLN A 57 6.38 -0.29 -1.36
CA GLN A 57 7.44 -1.29 -1.45
C GLN A 57 6.88 -2.63 -1.96
N VAL A 58 5.74 -3.07 -1.41
CA VAL A 58 5.07 -4.30 -1.87
C VAL A 58 4.70 -4.20 -3.35
N THR A 59 4.16 -3.05 -3.78
CA THR A 59 3.80 -2.83 -5.18
C THR A 59 5.02 -2.93 -6.11
N VAL A 60 6.13 -2.28 -5.75
CA VAL A 60 7.38 -2.35 -6.52
C VAL A 60 7.93 -3.77 -6.59
N ASP A 61 7.85 -4.54 -5.50
CA ASP A 61 8.31 -5.92 -5.46
C ASP A 61 7.46 -6.83 -6.36
N LEU A 62 6.14 -6.61 -6.40
CA LEU A 62 5.23 -7.33 -7.30
C LEU A 62 5.53 -7.02 -8.78
N ASP A 63 5.69 -5.74 -9.14
CA ASP A 63 6.04 -5.32 -10.50
C ASP A 63 7.36 -5.94 -10.97
N ASN A 64 8.35 -6.03 -10.07
CA ASN A 64 9.63 -6.67 -10.37
C ASN A 64 9.49 -8.18 -10.57
N LEU A 65 8.62 -8.84 -9.80
CA LEU A 65 8.34 -10.27 -9.96
C LEU A 65 7.70 -10.53 -11.33
N ASP A 66 6.68 -9.74 -11.69
CA ASP A 66 5.96 -9.88 -12.96
C ASP A 66 6.90 -9.77 -14.15
N ARG A 67 7.78 -8.75 -14.16
CA ARG A 67 8.81 -8.59 -15.20
C ARG A 67 9.77 -9.78 -15.30
N ARG A 68 10.15 -10.37 -14.16
CA ARG A 68 11.02 -11.56 -14.16
C ARG A 68 10.29 -12.78 -14.72
N PHE A 69 9.01 -12.92 -14.44
CA PHE A 69 8.19 -14.00 -14.98
C PHE A 69 8.04 -13.88 -16.49
N ASP A 70 7.81 -12.68 -17.00
CA ASP A 70 7.76 -12.39 -18.44
C ASP A 70 9.08 -12.70 -19.15
N ASP A 71 10.21 -12.30 -18.57
CA ASP A 71 11.54 -12.62 -19.10
C ASP A 71 11.78 -14.15 -19.16
N LEU A 72 11.39 -14.88 -18.11
CA LEU A 72 11.49 -16.34 -18.09
C LEU A 72 10.61 -17.00 -19.15
N GLN A 73 9.36 -16.56 -19.30
CA GLN A 73 8.48 -17.05 -20.35
C GLN A 73 9.05 -16.76 -21.74
N LEU A 74 9.60 -15.57 -21.96
CA LEU A 74 10.21 -15.20 -23.22
C LEU A 74 11.41 -16.10 -23.53
N LYS A 75 12.29 -16.34 -22.56
CA LYS A 75 13.42 -17.28 -22.69
C LYS A 75 12.97 -18.69 -23.03
N GLN A 76 11.92 -19.19 -22.37
CA GLN A 76 11.36 -20.51 -22.68
C GLN A 76 10.82 -20.57 -24.11
N ARG A 77 10.12 -19.52 -24.56
CA ARG A 77 9.66 -19.41 -25.95
C ARG A 77 10.84 -19.42 -26.91
N PHE A 78 11.88 -18.63 -26.67
CA PHE A 78 13.10 -18.65 -27.51
C PHE A 78 13.77 -20.02 -27.53
N ASN A 79 13.92 -20.69 -26.38
CA ASN A 79 14.49 -22.04 -26.31
C ASN A 79 13.63 -23.08 -27.06
N SER A 80 12.31 -22.85 -27.14
CA SER A 80 11.40 -23.72 -27.90
C SER A 80 11.50 -23.52 -29.42
N LEU A 81 12.09 -22.41 -29.88
CA LEU A 81 12.35 -22.18 -31.29
C LEU A 81 13.56 -23.03 -31.71
N GLN A 82 13.34 -24.04 -32.55
CA GLN A 82 14.43 -24.73 -33.25
C GLN A 82 15.02 -23.78 -34.30
N PHE A 83 15.94 -22.93 -33.86
CA PHE A 83 16.64 -22.02 -34.75
C PHE A 83 17.78 -22.76 -35.45
N THR A 84 17.62 -23.02 -36.75
CA THR A 84 18.71 -23.46 -37.60
C THR A 84 19.45 -22.21 -38.10
N PRO A 85 20.69 -21.95 -37.64
CA PRO A 85 21.43 -20.77 -38.08
C PRO A 85 21.65 -20.82 -39.61
N PRO A 86 21.56 -19.68 -40.31
CA PRO A 86 21.80 -19.65 -41.75
C PRO A 86 23.25 -20.04 -42.05
N LYS A 87 23.46 -20.93 -43.03
CA LYS A 87 24.81 -21.23 -43.54
C LYS A 87 25.39 -19.97 -44.15
N VAL A 88 26.44 -19.44 -43.54
CA VAL A 88 27.30 -18.44 -44.17
C VAL A 88 28.03 -19.10 -45.35
N PRO A 89 28.03 -18.50 -46.55
CA PRO A 89 28.81 -19.02 -47.66
C PRO A 89 30.30 -18.84 -47.35
N ASP A 90 31.07 -19.92 -47.49
CA ASP A 90 32.52 -19.84 -47.51
C ASP A 90 32.94 -19.09 -48.78
N PHE A 91 33.58 -17.93 -48.61
CA PHE A 91 34.17 -17.13 -49.69
C PHE A 91 35.57 -17.62 -50.04
#